data_AF-A0A256XWY5-F1
#
_entry.id   AF-A0A256XWY5-F1
#
_cell.length_a   1.000
_cell.length_b   1.000
_cell.length_c   1.000
_cell.angle_alpha   90.00
_cell.angle_beta   90.00
_cell.angle_gamma   90.00
#
_symmetry.space_group_name_H-M   'P 1'
#
loop_
_entity.id
_entity.type
_entity.pdbx_description
1 polymer ?
#
loop_
_entity_poly.entity_id
_entity_poly.type
_entity_poly.pdbx_seq_one_letter_code
_entity_poly.pdbx_strand_id
1 'polypeptide(L)'
;MEFSWSYTIDDISIEAVFKRVKDGMILLRFTISPLYPYEAEILKDFIYSQLEWSYMKKQNSVVFVPREAELHFESTDEFLFKILDALLLLRPEIAQAFSLKSIGENLLRNDWLVWVENDILEARKILSKKGGRIHVEFTKKSRYSCNGKLTIRYHPISFEDAKKLLLELRKTLTGYECMTVSLYPILDIECEVKGLLCCKIKKFLNNIVKKWKVD
;
A
#
# COMPACT_ATOMS: atom_id res chain seq x y z
N MET A 1 -5.10 4.76 25.44
CA MET A 1 -6.02 5.33 24.42
C MET A 1 -6.32 4.23 23.41
N GLU A 2 -7.60 3.95 23.16
CA GLU A 2 -8.01 2.99 22.15
C GLU A 2 -8.08 3.65 20.77
N PHE A 3 -7.80 2.90 19.72
CA PHE A 3 -7.94 3.35 18.34
C PHE A 3 -8.32 2.19 17.43
N SER A 4 -9.09 2.52 16.40
CA SER A 4 -9.42 1.59 15.32
C SER A 4 -8.43 1.75 14.17
N TRP A 5 -8.15 0.64 13.51
CA TRP A 5 -7.31 0.55 12.32
C TRP A 5 -7.99 -0.36 11.31
N SER A 6 -7.86 -0.06 10.03
CA SER A 6 -8.41 -0.89 8.97
C SER A 6 -7.46 -1.00 7.78
N TYR A 7 -7.56 -2.14 7.11
CA TYR A 7 -6.78 -2.47 5.94
C TYR A 7 -7.64 -3.26 4.96
N THR A 8 -7.45 -3.02 3.67
CA THR A 8 -8.15 -3.75 2.61
C THR A 8 -7.15 -4.20 1.56
N ILE A 9 -7.24 -5.47 1.20
CA ILE A 9 -6.50 -6.11 0.12
C ILE A 9 -7.49 -6.88 -0.73
N ASP A 10 -7.58 -6.48 -2.01
CA ASP A 10 -8.62 -6.95 -2.93
C ASP A 10 -10.02 -6.85 -2.32
N ASP A 11 -10.69 -7.98 -2.10
CA ASP A 11 -12.01 -8.08 -1.49
C ASP A 11 -11.97 -8.31 0.04
N ILE A 12 -10.79 -8.51 0.61
CA ILE A 12 -10.61 -8.80 2.04
C ILE A 12 -10.33 -7.51 2.82
N SER A 13 -11.18 -7.24 3.80
CA SER A 13 -10.98 -6.24 4.84
C SER A 13 -10.51 -6.88 6.14
N ILE A 14 -9.56 -6.20 6.80
CA ILE A 14 -9.08 -6.48 8.14
C ILE A 14 -9.32 -5.21 8.95
N GLU A 15 -10.10 -5.31 10.00
CA GLU A 15 -10.36 -4.21 10.94
C GLU A 15 -9.84 -4.63 12.30
N ALA A 16 -9.11 -3.76 13.00
CA ALA A 16 -8.56 -4.08 14.31
C ALA A 16 -8.76 -2.91 15.27
N VAL A 17 -8.99 -3.24 16.54
CA VAL A 17 -9.05 -2.26 17.63
C VAL A 17 -7.87 -2.53 18.55
N PHE A 18 -7.10 -1.49 18.82
CA PHE A 18 -5.90 -1.55 19.63
C PHE A 18 -5.99 -0.58 20.80
N LYS A 19 -5.26 -0.89 21.87
CA LYS A 19 -4.98 0.02 22.99
C LYS A 19 -3.50 0.40 22.98
N ARG A 20 -3.19 1.69 22.86
CA ARG A 20 -1.80 2.19 22.97
C ARG A 20 -1.26 2.00 24.38
N VAL A 21 -0.05 1.47 24.48
CA VAL A 21 0.76 1.33 25.70
C VAL A 21 2.14 1.98 25.48
N LYS A 22 2.97 2.08 26.53
CA LYS A 22 4.27 2.80 26.46
C LYS A 22 5.18 2.28 25.34
N ASP A 23 5.24 0.97 25.17
CA ASP A 23 6.18 0.29 24.28
C ASP A 23 5.48 -0.44 23.11
N GLY A 24 4.36 0.11 22.63
CA GLY A 24 3.64 -0.43 21.47
C GLY A 24 2.13 -0.40 21.65
N MET A 25 1.47 -1.47 21.25
CA MET A 25 0.02 -1.58 21.28
C MET A 25 -0.45 -3.00 21.62
N ILE A 26 -1.55 -3.06 22.34
CA ILE A 26 -2.25 -4.30 22.68
C ILE A 26 -3.44 -4.44 21.75
N LEU A 27 -3.55 -5.58 21.08
CA LEU A 27 -4.73 -5.92 20.29
C LEU A 27 -5.91 -6.26 21.21
N LEU A 28 -7.03 -5.57 21.03
CA LEU A 28 -8.27 -5.85 21.77
C LEU A 28 -9.17 -6.82 21.00
N ARG A 29 -9.29 -6.62 19.69
CA ARG A 29 -10.01 -7.49 18.77
C ARG A 29 -9.66 -7.17 17.33
N PHE A 30 -9.89 -8.10 16.43
CA PHE A 30 -9.88 -7.83 15.00
C PHE A 30 -10.97 -8.61 14.26
N THR A 31 -11.34 -8.12 13.09
CA THR A 31 -12.38 -8.67 12.24
C THR A 31 -11.79 -8.88 10.85
N ILE A 32 -12.07 -10.02 10.22
CA ILE A 32 -11.72 -10.28 8.82
C ILE A 32 -13.01 -10.55 8.04
N SER A 33 -13.14 -9.94 6.86
CA SER A 33 -14.28 -10.12 5.95
C SER A 33 -13.84 -10.05 4.49
N PRO A 34 -14.30 -10.92 3.58
CA PRO A 34 -15.08 -12.12 3.86
C PRO A 34 -14.20 -13.23 4.46
N LEU A 35 -14.68 -13.89 5.52
CA LEU A 35 -14.00 -15.05 6.10
C LEU A 35 -15.02 -16.09 6.59
N TYR A 36 -14.84 -17.34 6.19
CA TYR A 36 -15.71 -18.44 6.59
C TYR A 36 -15.28 -19.04 7.94
N PRO A 37 -16.21 -19.65 8.70
CA PRO A 37 -15.91 -20.26 9.99
C PRO A 37 -14.78 -21.30 9.97
N TYR A 38 -14.67 -22.11 8.91
CA TYR A 38 -13.61 -23.12 8.80
C TYR A 38 -12.22 -22.49 8.59
N GLU A 39 -12.15 -21.34 7.92
CA GLU A 39 -10.91 -20.57 7.75
C GLU A 39 -10.49 -19.92 9.07
N ALA A 40 -11.46 -19.52 9.90
CA ALA A 40 -11.20 -18.93 11.20
C ALA A 40 -10.51 -19.90 12.17
N GLU A 41 -10.93 -21.16 12.19
CA GLU A 41 -10.27 -22.19 13.01
C GLU A 41 -8.81 -22.36 12.62
N ILE A 42 -8.53 -22.37 11.32
CA ILE A 42 -7.16 -22.50 10.82
C ILE A 42 -6.34 -21.24 11.14
N LEU A 43 -6.91 -20.04 10.91
CA LEU A 43 -6.25 -18.77 11.25
C LEU A 43 -5.90 -18.67 12.73
N LYS A 44 -6.80 -19.11 13.61
CA LYS A 44 -6.56 -19.15 15.05
C LYS A 44 -5.28 -19.92 15.37
N ASP A 45 -5.09 -21.09 14.76
CA ASP A 45 -3.92 -21.93 15.02
C ASP A 45 -2.60 -21.32 14.49
N PHE A 46 -2.67 -20.53 13.41
CA PHE A 46 -1.49 -19.87 12.84
C PHE A 46 -1.12 -18.53 13.48
N ILE A 47 -2.12 -17.74 13.88
CA ILE A 47 -1.87 -16.40 14.42
C ILE A 47 -1.55 -16.51 15.90
N TYR A 48 -2.49 -17.02 16.71
CA TYR A 48 -2.33 -17.26 18.14
C TYR A 48 -3.36 -18.27 18.64
N SER A 49 -2.91 -19.38 19.23
CA SER A 49 -3.76 -20.42 19.80
C SER A 49 -4.73 -19.94 20.90
N GLN A 50 -4.54 -18.72 21.40
CA GLN A 50 -5.32 -18.08 22.45
C GLN A 50 -6.39 -17.11 21.95
N LEU A 51 -6.75 -17.16 20.67
CA LEU A 51 -7.86 -16.37 20.12
C LEU A 51 -9.18 -17.14 20.23
N GLU A 52 -10.20 -16.50 20.76
CA GLU A 52 -11.58 -16.89 20.51
C GLU A 52 -12.08 -16.21 19.24
N TRP A 53 -13.05 -16.81 18.56
CA TRP A 53 -13.68 -16.18 17.41
C TRP A 53 -15.19 -16.36 17.40
N SER A 54 -15.89 -15.42 16.75
CA SER A 54 -17.34 -15.48 16.52
C SER A 54 -17.64 -15.09 15.07
N TYR A 55 -18.59 -15.79 14.44
CA TYR A 55 -18.95 -15.56 13.04
C TYR A 55 -20.23 -14.73 12.91
N MET A 56 -20.15 -13.62 12.18
CA MET A 56 -21.28 -12.75 11.86
C MET A 56 -21.80 -13.07 10.45
N LYS A 57 -22.75 -14.00 10.38
CA LYS A 57 -23.33 -14.51 9.12
C LYS A 57 -23.85 -13.42 8.17
N LYS A 58 -24.43 -12.33 8.69
CA LYS A 58 -24.97 -11.24 7.86
C LYS A 58 -23.89 -10.46 7.09
N GLN A 59 -22.67 -10.42 7.63
CA GLN A 59 -21.54 -9.65 7.10
C GLN A 59 -20.46 -10.55 6.50
N ASN A 60 -20.68 -11.88 6.52
CA ASN A 60 -19.68 -12.89 6.18
C ASN A 60 -18.32 -12.60 6.83
N SER A 61 -18.33 -12.24 8.12
CA SER A 61 -17.15 -11.78 8.84
C SER A 61 -16.92 -12.59 10.10
N VAL A 62 -15.67 -12.67 10.52
CA VAL A 62 -15.27 -13.33 11.76
C VAL A 62 -14.58 -12.31 12.64
N VAL A 63 -15.01 -12.21 13.89
CA VAL A 63 -14.36 -11.40 14.92
C VAL A 63 -13.54 -12.31 15.80
N PHE A 64 -12.26 -11.98 15.96
CA PHE A 64 -11.30 -12.62 16.84
C PHE A 64 -11.05 -11.75 18.06
N VAL A 65 -11.01 -12.37 19.24
CA VAL A 65 -10.78 -11.72 20.53
C VAL A 65 -9.71 -12.51 21.30
N PRO A 66 -8.64 -11.87 21.80
CA PRO A 66 -7.66 -12.54 22.67
C PRO A 66 -8.30 -12.96 23.99
N ARG A 67 -8.09 -14.22 24.40
CA ARG A 67 -8.79 -14.81 25.54
C ARG A 67 -8.12 -14.50 26.88
N GLU A 68 -6.81 -14.76 26.98
CA GLU A 68 -6.10 -14.76 28.27
C GLU A 68 -4.78 -13.98 28.26
N ALA A 69 -4.04 -13.94 27.15
CA ALA A 69 -2.85 -13.10 27.04
C ALA A 69 -3.10 -11.82 26.25
N GLU A 70 -2.49 -10.74 26.72
CA GLU A 70 -2.37 -9.52 25.95
C GLU A 70 -1.46 -9.77 24.74
N LEU A 71 -2.01 -9.59 23.54
CA LEU A 71 -1.22 -9.68 22.32
C LEU A 71 -0.59 -8.33 22.03
N HIS A 72 0.71 -8.22 22.32
CA HIS A 72 1.52 -7.03 22.11
C HIS A 72 2.12 -7.01 20.70
N PHE A 73 2.11 -5.82 20.10
CA PHE A 73 2.71 -5.55 18.80
C PHE A 73 3.44 -4.20 18.85
N GLU A 74 4.56 -4.09 18.16
CA GLU A 74 5.31 -2.85 18.02
C GLU A 74 4.58 -1.86 17.11
N SER A 75 3.89 -2.36 16.08
CA SER A 75 3.20 -1.53 15.07
C SER A 75 2.05 -2.24 14.38
N THR A 76 1.14 -1.48 13.78
CA THR A 76 0.05 -2.01 12.95
C THR A 76 0.55 -2.79 11.75
N ASP A 77 1.76 -2.50 11.27
CA ASP A 77 2.37 -3.21 10.16
C ASP A 77 2.84 -4.60 10.60
N GLU A 78 3.40 -4.74 11.81
CA GLU A 78 3.78 -6.04 12.37
C GLU A 78 2.55 -6.95 12.52
N PHE A 79 1.46 -6.41 13.08
CA PHE A 79 0.18 -7.11 13.15
C PHE A 79 -0.31 -7.51 11.76
N LEU A 80 -0.34 -6.57 10.81
CA LEU A 80 -0.80 -6.83 9.45
C LEU A 80 0.00 -7.96 8.79
N PHE A 81 1.33 -7.95 8.91
CA PHE A 81 2.17 -8.99 8.29
C PHE A 81 1.90 -10.37 8.88
N LYS A 82 1.72 -10.49 10.20
CA LYS A 82 1.31 -11.75 10.83
C LYS A 82 -0.03 -12.27 10.30
N ILE A 83 -1.03 -11.39 10.17
CA ILE A 83 -2.33 -11.77 9.60
C ILE A 83 -2.20 -12.18 8.13
N LEU A 84 -1.41 -11.43 7.34
CA LEU A 84 -1.20 -11.73 5.92
C LEU A 84 -0.47 -13.07 5.72
N ASP A 85 0.52 -13.39 6.54
CA ASP A 85 1.21 -14.68 6.46
C ASP A 85 0.24 -15.84 6.68
N ALA A 86 -0.65 -15.73 7.66
CA ALA A 86 -1.68 -16.75 7.92
C ALA A 86 -2.73 -16.81 6.78
N LEU A 87 -3.16 -15.65 6.26
CA LEU A 87 -4.10 -15.58 5.15
C LEU A 87 -3.53 -16.16 3.85
N LEU A 88 -2.24 -15.97 3.57
CA LEU A 88 -1.60 -16.52 2.38
C LEU A 88 -1.57 -18.06 2.36
N LEU A 89 -1.57 -18.71 3.52
CA LEU A 89 -1.66 -20.16 3.63
C LEU A 89 -3.05 -20.67 3.26
N LEU A 90 -4.08 -19.90 3.58
CA LEU A 90 -5.48 -20.24 3.34
C LEU A 90 -5.97 -19.85 1.96
N ARG A 91 -5.53 -18.69 1.49
CA ARG A 91 -5.92 -18.07 0.23
C ARG A 91 -4.68 -17.63 -0.55
N PRO A 92 -3.98 -18.59 -1.20
CA PRO A 92 -2.79 -18.29 -1.98
C PRO A 92 -3.02 -17.26 -3.09
N GLU A 93 -4.26 -17.07 -3.55
CA GLU A 93 -4.66 -16.04 -4.50
C GLU A 93 -4.32 -14.62 -4.04
N ILE A 94 -4.34 -14.35 -2.72
CA ILE A 94 -3.95 -13.05 -2.14
C ILE A 94 -2.48 -12.72 -2.47
N ALA A 95 -1.63 -13.73 -2.69
CA ALA A 95 -0.23 -13.51 -3.07
C ALA A 95 -0.10 -12.70 -4.37
N GLN A 96 -1.08 -12.83 -5.28
CA GLN A 96 -1.09 -12.08 -6.54
C GLN A 96 -1.18 -10.57 -6.30
N ALA A 97 -1.90 -10.11 -5.27
CA ALA A 97 -1.99 -8.69 -4.94
C ALA A 97 -0.64 -8.07 -4.56
N PHE A 98 0.30 -8.87 -4.04
CA PHE A 98 1.65 -8.44 -3.69
C PHE A 98 2.70 -8.71 -4.78
N SER A 99 2.31 -9.42 -5.85
CA SER A 99 3.19 -9.72 -6.97
C SER A 99 3.43 -8.48 -7.82
N LEU A 100 4.70 -8.08 -7.97
CA LEU A 100 5.07 -7.01 -8.89
C LEU A 100 4.67 -7.30 -10.34
N LYS A 101 4.64 -8.58 -10.74
CA LYS A 101 4.16 -8.99 -12.05
C LYS A 101 2.67 -8.68 -12.23
N SER A 102 1.84 -9.09 -11.27
CA SER A 102 0.39 -8.82 -11.31
C SER A 102 0.08 -7.33 -11.24
N ILE A 103 0.84 -6.58 -10.42
CA ILE A 103 0.76 -5.11 -10.37
C ILE A 103 1.12 -4.51 -11.72
N GLY A 104 2.22 -4.98 -12.34
CA GLY A 104 2.68 -4.55 -13.65
C GLY A 104 1.66 -4.79 -14.76
N GLU A 105 1.06 -5.98 -14.81
CA GLU A 105 -0.04 -6.29 -15.74
C GLU A 105 -1.24 -5.35 -15.54
N ASN A 106 -1.55 -5.00 -14.29
CA ASN A 106 -2.62 -4.05 -13.98
C ASN A 106 -2.27 -2.63 -14.46
N LEU A 107 -1.03 -2.19 -14.28
CA LEU A 107 -0.56 -0.90 -14.77
C LEU A 107 -0.57 -0.84 -16.31
N LEU A 108 -0.15 -1.91 -16.98
CA LEU A 108 -0.18 -2.03 -18.43
C LEU A 108 -1.60 -1.83 -18.99
N ARG A 109 -2.62 -2.42 -18.35
CA ARG A 109 -4.04 -2.20 -18.68
C ARG A 109 -4.54 -0.77 -18.47
N ASN A 110 -3.77 0.06 -17.76
CA ASN A 110 -4.08 1.47 -17.50
C ASN A 110 -3.11 2.40 -18.26
N ASP A 111 -2.65 2.01 -19.45
CA ASP A 111 -1.79 2.79 -20.34
C ASP A 111 -0.44 3.20 -19.72
N TRP A 112 0.13 2.35 -18.89
CA TRP A 112 1.54 2.47 -18.49
C TRP A 112 2.40 1.60 -19.40
N LEU A 113 3.58 2.09 -19.75
CA LEU A 113 4.66 1.24 -20.24
C LEU A 113 5.29 0.57 -19.02
N VAL A 114 5.41 -0.75 -19.03
CA VAL A 114 5.81 -1.53 -17.86
C VAL A 114 6.86 -2.56 -18.23
N TRP A 115 7.87 -2.69 -17.37
CA TRP A 115 8.86 -3.75 -17.38
C TRP A 115 8.93 -4.37 -15.99
N VAL A 116 8.93 -5.71 -15.91
CA VAL A 116 9.07 -6.42 -14.63
C VAL A 116 10.11 -7.51 -14.78
N GLU A 117 11.17 -7.43 -13.98
CA GLU A 117 12.27 -8.39 -14.01
C GLU A 117 12.95 -8.44 -12.63
N ASN A 118 13.34 -9.63 -12.17
CA ASN A 118 14.14 -9.83 -10.94
C ASN A 118 13.68 -9.00 -9.73
N ASP A 119 12.38 -9.07 -9.38
CA ASP A 119 11.78 -8.32 -8.26
C ASP A 119 11.84 -6.79 -8.39
N ILE A 120 12.04 -6.28 -9.61
CA ILE A 120 11.98 -4.87 -9.96
C ILE A 120 10.79 -4.66 -10.91
N LEU A 121 10.00 -3.63 -10.62
CA LEU A 121 8.94 -3.10 -11.46
C LEU A 121 9.35 -1.70 -11.92
N GLU A 122 9.64 -1.56 -13.20
CA GLU A 122 9.77 -0.26 -13.85
C GLU A 122 8.47 0.08 -14.58
N ALA A 123 7.98 1.30 -14.38
CA ALA A 123 6.81 1.77 -15.09
C ALA A 123 6.94 3.24 -15.50
N ARG A 124 6.46 3.55 -16.70
CA ARG A 124 6.45 4.89 -17.26
C ARG A 124 5.07 5.26 -17.75
N LYS A 125 4.64 6.51 -17.48
CA LYS A 125 3.41 7.07 -18.02
C LYS A 125 3.62 8.47 -18.53
N ILE A 126 3.05 8.77 -19.70
CA ILE A 126 3.00 10.12 -20.26
C ILE A 126 1.84 10.88 -19.61
N LEU A 127 2.13 12.08 -19.14
CA LEU A 127 1.18 12.99 -18.50
C LEU A 127 0.76 14.06 -19.50
N SER A 128 -0.40 13.86 -20.12
CA SER A 128 -1.06 14.77 -21.08
C SER A 128 -0.24 15.14 -22.33
N LYS A 129 -0.82 15.97 -23.20
CA LYS A 129 -0.18 16.50 -24.43
C LYS A 129 0.95 17.50 -24.13
N LYS A 130 1.08 18.01 -22.90
CA LYS A 130 2.08 19.04 -22.51
C LYS A 130 3.49 18.47 -22.26
N GLY A 131 3.76 17.23 -22.67
CA GLY A 131 5.11 16.64 -22.66
C GLY A 131 5.60 16.12 -21.31
N GLY A 132 4.71 15.97 -20.32
CA GLY A 132 5.08 15.42 -19.02
C GLY A 132 5.27 13.90 -19.03
N ARG A 133 6.11 13.37 -18.14
CA ARG A 133 6.21 11.93 -17.89
C ARG A 133 6.47 11.62 -16.41
N ILE A 134 5.88 10.52 -15.97
CA ILE A 134 6.24 9.84 -14.73
C ILE A 134 7.08 8.63 -15.11
N HIS A 135 8.19 8.44 -14.42
CA HIS A 135 8.94 7.20 -14.37
C HIS A 135 8.94 6.73 -12.92
N VAL A 136 8.65 5.46 -12.69
CA VAL A 136 8.82 4.82 -11.39
C VAL A 136 9.62 3.53 -11.52
N GLU A 137 10.41 3.26 -10.50
CA GLU A 137 11.08 2.00 -10.28
C GLU A 137 10.70 1.55 -8.87
N PHE A 138 10.18 0.33 -8.73
CA PHE A 138 9.89 -0.29 -7.44
C PHE A 138 10.66 -1.59 -7.31
N THR A 139 11.47 -1.71 -6.28
CA THR A 139 12.25 -2.90 -5.95
C THR A 139 11.69 -3.54 -4.69
N LYS A 140 11.42 -4.84 -4.78
CA LYS A 140 10.90 -5.59 -3.65
C LYS A 140 11.90 -5.60 -2.49
N LYS A 141 11.44 -5.25 -1.30
CA LYS A 141 12.24 -5.28 -0.06
C LYS A 141 11.89 -6.49 0.79
N SER A 142 10.62 -6.88 0.80
CA SER A 142 10.12 -8.06 1.51
C SER A 142 8.99 -8.71 0.71
N ARG A 143 8.37 -9.76 1.26
CA ARG A 143 7.19 -10.38 0.64
C ARG A 143 6.06 -9.38 0.36
N TYR A 144 5.91 -8.35 1.21
CA TYR A 144 4.77 -7.44 1.21
C TYR A 144 5.11 -6.01 0.80
N SER A 145 6.37 -5.60 0.98
CA SER A 145 6.78 -4.22 0.81
C SER A 145 7.86 -4.03 -0.23
N CYS A 146 7.84 -2.84 -0.80
CA CYS A 146 8.63 -2.38 -1.91
C CYS A 146 9.25 -1.03 -1.53
N ASN A 147 10.49 -0.81 -1.92
CA ASN A 147 11.06 0.53 -2.01
C ASN A 147 10.89 1.01 -3.46
N GLY A 148 10.91 2.31 -3.69
CA GLY A 148 10.89 2.81 -5.04
C GLY A 148 11.45 4.21 -5.21
N LYS A 149 11.77 4.52 -6.46
CA LYS A 149 12.18 5.83 -6.93
C LYS A 149 11.12 6.33 -7.90
N LEU A 150 10.59 7.51 -7.63
CA LEU A 150 9.65 8.23 -8.49
C LEU A 150 10.38 9.41 -9.12
N THR A 151 10.38 9.48 -10.44
CA THR A 151 10.91 10.62 -11.20
C THR A 151 9.77 11.23 -12.01
N ILE A 152 9.51 12.52 -11.81
CA ILE A 152 8.52 13.29 -12.54
C ILE A 152 9.24 14.35 -13.34
N ARG A 153 9.15 14.26 -14.67
CA ARG A 153 9.73 15.22 -15.59
C ARG A 153 8.64 15.93 -16.36
N TYR A 154 8.70 17.25 -16.42
CA TYR A 154 7.76 18.10 -17.12
C TYR A 154 8.46 19.23 -17.87
N HIS A 155 7.88 19.65 -18.99
CA HIS A 155 8.36 20.76 -19.81
C HIS A 155 7.44 21.98 -19.60
N PRO A 156 7.70 22.81 -18.57
CA PRO A 156 6.86 23.97 -18.28
C PRO A 156 6.93 25.02 -19.39
N ILE A 157 5.83 25.75 -19.57
CA ILE A 157 5.73 26.82 -20.59
C ILE A 157 6.52 28.06 -20.15
N SER A 158 6.61 28.30 -18.84
CA SER A 158 7.33 29.41 -18.23
C SER A 158 7.92 29.03 -16.87
N PHE A 159 8.78 29.88 -16.32
CA PHE A 159 9.33 29.69 -14.99
C PHE A 159 8.26 29.74 -13.89
N GLU A 160 7.26 30.61 -14.04
CA GLU A 160 6.11 30.75 -13.14
C GLU A 160 5.22 29.51 -13.17
N ASP A 161 5.00 28.92 -14.35
CA ASP A 161 4.30 27.64 -14.52
C ASP A 161 5.06 26.53 -13.78
N ALA A 162 6.38 26.46 -13.96
CA ALA A 162 7.22 25.49 -13.25
C ALA A 162 7.12 25.61 -11.72
N LYS A 163 7.12 26.84 -11.19
CA LYS A 163 6.94 27.11 -9.75
C LYS A 163 5.57 26.64 -9.24
N LYS A 164 4.50 26.90 -9.99
CA LYS A 164 3.14 26.45 -9.61
C LYS A 164 3.06 24.93 -9.55
N LEU A 165 3.54 24.26 -10.60
CA LEU A 165 3.57 22.79 -10.68
C LEU A 165 4.42 22.16 -9.55
N LEU A 166 5.57 22.76 -9.23
CA LEU A 166 6.41 22.31 -8.12
C LEU A 166 5.65 22.35 -6.77
N LEU A 167 4.90 23.42 -6.51
CA LEU A 167 4.12 23.55 -5.27
C LEU A 167 3.01 22.51 -5.18
N GLU A 168 2.32 22.24 -6.29
CA GLU A 168 1.29 21.20 -6.38
C GLU A 168 1.87 19.79 -6.20
N LEU A 169 3.07 19.54 -6.76
CA LEU A 169 3.82 18.30 -6.58
C LEU A 169 4.17 18.06 -5.13
N ARG A 170 4.75 19.06 -4.47
CA ARG A 170 5.13 18.95 -3.06
C ARG A 170 3.92 18.69 -2.16
N LYS A 171 2.77 19.33 -2.44
CA LYS A 171 1.52 19.02 -1.72
C LYS A 171 1.08 17.58 -1.93
N THR A 172 1.20 17.06 -3.15
CA THR A 172 0.80 15.69 -3.50
C THR A 172 1.70 14.64 -2.89
N LEU A 173 2.99 14.93 -2.82
CA LEU A 173 4.05 14.03 -2.35
C LEU A 173 4.45 14.35 -0.90
N THR A 174 3.54 14.98 -0.14
CA THR A 174 3.74 15.23 1.29
C THR A 174 3.98 13.90 2.01
N GLY A 175 5.04 13.85 2.83
CA GLY A 175 5.44 12.63 3.55
C GLY A 175 6.44 11.76 2.80
N TYR A 176 6.86 12.15 1.60
CA TYR A 176 7.96 11.50 0.87
C TYR A 176 9.18 12.41 0.80
N GLU A 177 10.36 11.80 0.79
CA GLU A 177 11.63 12.51 0.62
C GLU A 177 11.78 12.86 -0.87
N CYS A 178 11.52 14.13 -1.19
CA CYS A 178 11.53 14.63 -2.56
C CYS A 178 12.59 15.71 -2.76
N MET A 179 13.33 15.60 -3.86
CA MET A 179 14.33 16.56 -4.31
C MET A 179 13.92 17.17 -5.65
N THR A 180 14.07 18.49 -5.76
CA THR A 180 13.94 19.18 -7.04
C THR A 180 15.30 19.18 -7.72
N VAL A 181 15.45 18.40 -8.79
CA VAL A 181 16.71 18.28 -9.54
C VAL A 181 16.88 19.47 -10.49
N SER A 182 15.81 19.85 -11.17
CA SER A 182 15.77 21.06 -12.01
C SER A 182 14.40 21.72 -11.97
N LEU A 183 14.35 23.04 -12.15
CA LEU A 183 13.10 23.80 -12.13
C LEU A 183 12.68 24.29 -13.52
N TYR A 184 13.61 24.82 -14.33
CA TYR A 184 13.34 25.33 -15.68
C TYR A 184 14.62 25.25 -16.53
N PRO A 185 14.56 24.98 -17.85
CA PRO A 185 13.39 24.81 -18.73
C PRO A 185 12.70 23.46 -18.60
N ILE A 186 13.21 22.58 -17.75
CA ILE A 186 12.63 21.27 -17.44
C ILE A 186 12.43 21.23 -15.93
N LEU A 187 11.22 20.95 -15.49
CA LEU A 187 10.93 20.63 -14.11
C LEU A 187 11.20 19.13 -13.92
N ASP A 188 12.19 18.79 -13.11
CA ASP A 188 12.55 17.41 -12.79
C ASP A 188 12.56 17.22 -11.27
N ILE A 189 11.76 16.27 -10.79
CA ILE A 189 11.61 15.95 -9.38
C ILE A 189 11.86 14.46 -9.19
N GLU A 190 12.71 14.15 -8.22
CA GLU A 190 12.94 12.79 -7.77
C GLU A 190 12.40 12.63 -6.35
N CYS A 191 11.74 11.51 -6.08
CA CYS A 191 11.24 11.18 -4.75
C CYS A 191 11.56 9.73 -4.40
N GLU A 192 11.99 9.51 -3.16
CA GLU A 192 12.16 8.19 -2.58
C GLU A 192 10.88 7.74 -1.89
N VAL A 193 10.48 6.50 -2.17
CA VAL A 193 9.33 5.82 -1.57
C VAL A 193 9.86 4.63 -0.78
N LYS A 194 9.83 4.71 0.55
CA LYS A 194 10.37 3.65 1.42
C LYS A 194 9.23 2.82 2.02
N GLY A 195 9.36 1.50 1.97
CA GLY A 195 8.46 0.57 2.67
C GLY A 195 7.00 0.57 2.20
N LEU A 196 6.72 0.99 0.96
CA LEU A 196 5.35 0.97 0.43
C LEU A 196 4.88 -0.48 0.26
N LEU A 197 3.70 -0.81 0.78
CA LEU A 197 3.09 -2.12 0.52
C LEU A 197 2.84 -2.29 -0.97
N CYS A 198 3.29 -3.39 -1.55
CA CYS A 198 3.30 -3.55 -3.00
C CYS A 198 1.88 -3.47 -3.59
N CYS A 199 0.86 -4.02 -2.91
CA CYS A 199 -0.55 -3.90 -3.32
C CYS A 199 -1.08 -2.45 -3.32
N LYS A 200 -0.41 -1.50 -2.65
CA LYS A 200 -0.77 -0.07 -2.67
C LYS A 200 -0.12 0.71 -3.83
N ILE A 201 0.85 0.13 -4.56
CA ILE A 201 1.55 0.80 -5.67
C ILE A 201 0.56 1.39 -6.67
N LYS A 202 -0.41 0.61 -7.13
CA LYS A 202 -1.43 1.08 -8.09
C LYS A 202 -2.18 2.31 -7.58
N LYS A 203 -2.65 2.28 -6.33
CA LYS A 203 -3.40 3.39 -5.74
C LYS A 203 -2.52 4.62 -5.59
N PHE A 204 -1.27 4.44 -5.16
CA PHE A 204 -0.27 5.50 -5.05
C PHE A 204 -0.05 6.20 -6.42
N LEU A 205 0.25 5.44 -7.48
CA LEU A 205 0.49 5.98 -8.81
C LEU A 205 -0.75 6.64 -9.40
N ASN A 206 -1.93 6.04 -9.24
CA ASN A 206 -3.17 6.62 -9.73
C ASN A 206 -3.51 7.94 -9.04
N ASN A 207 -3.20 8.09 -7.75
CA ASN A 207 -3.40 9.37 -7.06
C ASN A 207 -2.50 10.47 -7.61
N ILE A 208 -1.25 10.14 -7.96
CA ILE A 208 -0.33 11.09 -8.62
C ILE A 208 -0.89 11.47 -9.99
N VAL A 209 -1.24 10.49 -10.84
CA VAL A 209 -1.76 10.74 -12.20
C VAL A 209 -3.08 11.52 -12.18
N LYS A 210 -4.02 11.20 -11.28
CA LYS A 210 -5.31 11.90 -11.19
C LYS A 210 -5.14 13.39 -10.92
N LYS A 211 -4.22 13.77 -10.04
CA LYS A 211 -3.91 15.17 -9.74
C LYS A 211 -3.23 15.91 -10.91
N TRP A 212 -2.81 15.17 -11.93
CA TRP A 212 -2.11 15.68 -13.12
C TRP A 212 -2.96 15.65 -14.40
N LYS A 213 -4.15 15.02 -14.36
CA LYS A 213 -5.19 15.17 -15.37
C LYS A 213 -6.01 16.45 -15.15
N VAL A 214 -5.34 17.56 -14.82
CA VAL A 214 -5.97 18.88 -14.86
C VAL A 214 -5.85 19.35 -16.30
N ASP A 215 -6.90 19.07 -17.07
CA ASP A 215 -7.15 19.69 -18.37
C ASP A 215 -7.30 21.21 -18.20
#